data_AF-A0A2K5WCR5-F1
#
_entry.id   AF-A0A2K5WCR5-F1
#
_cell.length_a   1.000
_cell.length_b   1.000
_cell.length_c   1.000
_cell.angle_alpha   90.00
_cell.angle_beta   90.00
_cell.angle_gamma   90.00
#
_symmetry.space_group_name_H-M   'P 1'
#
loop_
_entity.id
_entity.type
_entity.pdbx_description
1 polymer ?
#
loop_
_entity_poly.entity_id
_entity_poly.type
_entity_poly.pdbx_seq_one_letter_code
_entity_poly.pdbx_strand_id
1 'polypeptide(L)'
;MYARATSGDKLNNNKFSLCSIRNISQVLEKKRNNCFVESGQPICGNGMVEQGEECDCGYSDQCKDECCFDANQPEGRKCKLKPGKQCSPSQGPCCTAQCAFKSKSEKCRDDSDCAREGICNGFTALCPASDPKPNFTDCNRHTQVCINGQCAGSICEKYGLEECTCASSDGKDDKELCHVCCMKKMDPSTCASTGSVQWSRHFSGRTITLQPGSPCNDFRGYCDVFMRCRLVDADGPLARLKKAIFSPELYENIAEWIVAHWWAVLLMGIALIMLMAGFIKICSVHTPSSNPKLPPPKPLPELKQSSPPEPPK
;
A
#
# COMPACT_ATOMS: atom_id res chain seq x y z
N MET A 1 2.34 6.16 -4.04
CA MET A 1 1.31 5.20 -4.51
C MET A 1 1.94 4.02 -5.24
N TYR A 2 2.97 3.41 -4.63
CA TYR A 2 3.51 2.15 -5.15
C TYR A 2 2.61 1.01 -4.69
N ALA A 3 2.31 0.05 -5.57
CA ALA A 3 1.26 -0.92 -5.33
C ALA A 3 1.73 -2.13 -4.48
N ARG A 4 3.03 -2.21 -4.17
CA ARG A 4 3.63 -3.29 -3.39
C ARG A 4 4.29 -2.72 -2.13
N ALA A 5 5.32 -3.38 -1.63
CA ALA A 5 5.92 -3.02 -0.36
C ALA A 5 6.76 -1.73 -0.42
N THR A 6 6.87 -1.05 0.71
CA THR A 6 7.72 0.13 0.90
C THR A 6 8.29 0.12 2.31
N SER A 7 9.58 0.45 2.45
CA SER A 7 10.29 0.57 3.73
C SER A 7 10.12 1.95 4.37
N GLY A 8 9.87 3.00 3.56
CA GLY A 8 9.65 4.37 4.05
C GLY A 8 10.92 5.19 4.26
N ASP A 9 12.10 4.58 4.09
CA ASP A 9 13.43 5.16 4.28
C ASP A 9 14.04 5.74 2.99
N LYS A 10 13.47 5.45 1.81
CA LYS A 10 13.98 5.95 0.53
C LYS A 10 13.45 7.35 0.24
N LEU A 11 14.26 8.14 -0.47
CA LEU A 11 13.99 9.54 -0.83
C LEU A 11 12.58 9.80 -1.41
N ASN A 12 12.08 8.88 -2.26
CA ASN A 12 10.81 9.04 -2.96
C ASN A 12 9.61 8.47 -2.19
N ASN A 13 9.78 7.87 -1.01
CA ASN A 13 8.66 7.31 -0.25
C ASN A 13 7.71 8.40 0.29
N ASN A 14 8.23 9.59 0.55
CA ASN A 14 7.48 10.74 1.08
C ASN A 14 6.92 11.67 -0.01
N LYS A 15 7.02 11.28 -1.29
CA LYS A 15 6.62 12.12 -2.43
C LYS A 15 5.70 11.35 -3.36
N PHE A 16 4.79 12.08 -4.00
CA PHE A 16 3.98 11.53 -5.09
C PHE A 16 4.76 11.52 -6.40
N SER A 17 4.49 10.53 -7.25
CA SER A 17 4.98 10.51 -8.62
C SER A 17 4.15 11.44 -9.52
N LEU A 18 4.66 11.75 -10.71
CA LEU A 18 3.94 12.57 -11.69
C LEU A 18 2.57 11.97 -12.07
N CYS A 19 2.45 10.65 -12.14
CA CYS A 19 1.19 9.97 -12.41
C CYS A 19 0.16 10.23 -11.31
N SER A 20 0.57 10.12 -10.04
CA SER A 20 -0.29 10.41 -8.89
C SER A 20 -0.69 11.88 -8.85
N ILE A 21 0.27 12.80 -9.04
CA ILE A 21 0.00 14.25 -9.05
C ILE A 21 -1.04 14.60 -10.11
N ARG A 22 -0.87 14.14 -11.36
CA ARG A 22 -1.81 14.43 -12.45
C ARG A 22 -3.23 13.95 -12.13
N ASN A 23 -3.37 12.72 -11.62
CA ASN A 23 -4.69 12.17 -11.28
C ASN A 23 -5.33 12.89 -10.09
N ILE A 24 -4.56 13.17 -9.04
CA ILE A 24 -5.03 13.91 -7.86
C ILE A 24 -5.49 15.31 -8.27
N SER A 25 -4.72 16.01 -9.11
CA SER A 25 -5.06 17.35 -9.59
C SER A 25 -6.41 17.40 -10.30
N GLN A 26 -6.72 16.43 -11.17
CA GLN A 26 -8.02 16.37 -11.86
C GLN A 26 -9.20 16.19 -10.90
N VAL A 27 -9.01 15.42 -9.83
CA VAL A 27 -10.04 15.25 -8.80
C VAL A 27 -10.21 16.53 -7.99
N LEU A 28 -9.10 17.16 -7.59
CA LEU A 28 -9.13 18.42 -6.83
C LEU A 28 -9.81 19.53 -7.64
N GLU A 29 -9.51 19.67 -8.94
CA GLU A 29 -10.14 20.67 -9.81
C GLU A 29 -11.68 20.54 -9.83
N LYS A 30 -12.19 19.31 -9.89
CA LYS A 30 -13.63 19.05 -10.01
C LYS A 30 -14.39 18.96 -8.69
N LYS A 31 -13.73 18.53 -7.61
CA LYS A 31 -14.41 18.15 -6.36
C LYS A 31 -13.99 18.91 -5.12
N ARG A 32 -12.85 19.62 -5.13
CA ARG A 32 -12.34 20.32 -3.94
C ARG A 32 -13.37 21.30 -3.38
N ASN A 33 -14.00 22.09 -4.25
CA ASN A 33 -14.92 23.15 -3.85
C ASN A 33 -16.24 22.62 -3.25
N ASN A 34 -16.48 21.32 -3.25
CA ASN A 34 -17.70 20.74 -2.70
C ASN A 34 -17.62 20.60 -1.16
N CYS A 35 -16.43 20.48 -0.58
CA CYS A 35 -16.29 20.20 0.86
C CYS A 35 -14.98 20.69 1.52
N PHE A 36 -14.03 21.23 0.77
CA PHE A 36 -12.82 21.79 1.39
C PHE A 36 -13.13 23.12 2.06
N VAL A 37 -12.47 23.34 3.20
CA VAL A 37 -12.51 24.59 3.95
C VAL A 37 -11.23 25.40 3.72
N GLU A 38 -11.26 26.68 4.05
CA GLU A 38 -10.08 27.53 4.01
C GLU A 38 -9.01 27.02 4.98
N SER A 39 -7.75 27.14 4.59
CA SER A 39 -6.62 26.74 5.43
C SER A 39 -6.39 27.74 6.57
N GLY A 40 -5.80 27.28 7.67
CA GLY A 40 -5.46 28.14 8.80
C GLY A 40 -6.67 28.51 9.67
N GLN A 41 -7.71 27.68 9.68
CA GLN A 41 -8.80 27.75 10.64
C GLN A 41 -8.71 26.57 11.63
N PRO A 42 -7.88 26.67 12.68
CA PRO A 42 -7.85 25.71 13.78
C PRO A 42 -9.21 25.48 14.41
N ILE A 43 -9.44 24.26 14.90
CA ILE A 43 -10.70 23.88 15.53
C ILE A 43 -10.44 23.46 16.98
N CYS A 44 -10.68 24.40 17.89
CA CYS A 44 -10.75 24.15 19.33
C CYS A 44 -11.79 23.07 19.64
N GLY A 45 -11.34 21.97 20.24
CA GLY A 45 -12.14 20.83 20.66
C GLY A 45 -11.70 19.49 20.06
N ASN A 46 -10.66 19.47 19.22
CA ASN A 46 -10.10 18.25 18.62
C ASN A 46 -9.01 17.59 19.50
N GLY A 47 -8.62 18.24 20.59
CA GLY A 47 -7.63 17.76 21.55
C GLY A 47 -6.17 17.98 21.12
N MET A 48 -5.93 18.82 20.10
CA MET A 48 -4.61 19.14 19.59
C MET A 48 -4.39 20.65 19.63
N VAL A 49 -3.29 21.08 20.26
CA VAL A 49 -3.00 22.52 20.38
C VAL A 49 -2.51 23.07 19.03
N GLU A 50 -3.27 24.00 18.47
CA GLU A 50 -3.00 24.65 17.19
C GLU A 50 -2.68 26.15 17.35
N GLN A 51 -2.42 26.85 16.23
CA GLN A 51 -2.06 28.26 16.26
C GLN A 51 -3.20 29.14 16.81
N GLY A 52 -2.94 29.89 17.87
CA GLY A 52 -3.91 30.78 18.52
C GLY A 52 -4.56 30.17 19.76
N GLU A 53 -4.39 28.87 19.97
CA GLU A 53 -4.84 28.13 21.16
C GLU A 53 -3.67 27.96 22.13
N GLU A 54 -3.97 27.95 23.42
CA GLU A 54 -2.95 27.65 24.45
C GLU A 54 -3.04 26.18 24.88
N CYS A 55 -4.23 25.61 24.87
CA CYS A 55 -4.52 24.23 25.26
C CYS A 55 -5.80 23.76 24.56
N ASP A 56 -6.01 22.46 24.47
CA ASP A 56 -7.24 21.88 23.95
C ASP A 56 -7.54 20.56 24.69
N CYS A 57 -8.52 20.59 25.58
CA CYS A 57 -8.99 19.41 26.30
C CYS A 57 -10.23 18.76 25.68
N GLY A 58 -10.68 19.24 24.52
CA GLY A 58 -11.91 18.81 23.88
C GLY A 58 -13.15 19.62 24.29
N TYR A 59 -14.30 19.09 23.90
CA TYR A 59 -15.63 19.59 24.30
C TYR A 59 -15.92 19.27 25.78
N SER A 60 -16.95 19.90 26.36
CA SER A 60 -17.24 19.81 27.81
C SER A 60 -17.46 18.37 28.31
N ASP A 61 -17.94 17.46 27.47
CA ASP A 61 -18.16 16.05 27.81
C ASP A 61 -16.86 15.22 27.89
N GLN A 62 -15.81 15.69 27.21
CA GLN A 62 -14.50 15.04 27.12
C GLN A 62 -13.43 15.71 27.98
N CYS A 63 -13.60 17.00 28.28
CA CYS A 63 -12.62 17.80 29.01
C CYS A 63 -12.57 17.42 30.51
N LYS A 64 -11.64 16.53 30.84
CA LYS A 64 -11.25 16.20 32.21
C LYS A 64 -10.11 17.07 32.74
N ASP A 65 -9.60 17.96 31.91
CA ASP A 65 -8.45 18.80 32.24
C ASP A 65 -8.86 19.99 33.10
N GLU A 66 -8.35 20.04 34.32
CA GLU A 66 -8.59 21.17 35.22
C GLU A 66 -7.83 22.43 34.78
N CYS A 67 -6.85 22.31 33.89
CA CYS A 67 -5.95 23.38 33.46
C CYS A 67 -6.50 24.22 32.32
N CYS A 68 -7.33 23.63 31.46
CA CYS A 68 -7.82 24.23 30.23
C CYS A 68 -9.31 24.56 30.30
N PHE A 69 -9.72 25.60 29.59
CA PHE A 69 -11.13 25.85 29.29
C PHE A 69 -11.57 25.00 28.09
N ASP A 70 -12.69 24.30 28.25
CA ASP A 70 -13.26 23.45 27.21
C ASP A 70 -13.77 24.23 26.00
N ALA A 71 -13.98 23.52 24.89
CA ALA A 71 -14.35 24.15 23.61
C ALA A 71 -15.75 24.77 23.58
N ASN A 72 -16.65 24.42 24.50
CA ASN A 72 -17.99 25.02 24.57
C ASN A 72 -18.00 26.34 25.35
N GLN A 73 -16.87 26.77 25.89
CA GLN A 73 -16.73 28.07 26.54
C GLN A 73 -16.86 29.23 25.53
N PRO A 74 -17.14 30.47 26.01
CA PRO A 74 -17.16 31.64 25.15
C PRO A 74 -15.81 31.86 24.42
N GLU A 75 -15.85 32.44 23.22
CA GLU A 75 -14.68 32.71 22.35
C GLU A 75 -13.47 33.33 23.07
N GLY A 76 -13.70 34.24 24.02
CA GLY A 76 -12.62 34.88 24.77
C GLY A 76 -11.86 33.96 25.75
N ARG A 77 -12.35 32.74 25.98
CA ARG A 77 -11.78 31.78 26.94
C ARG A 77 -11.65 30.36 26.42
N LYS A 78 -12.36 29.97 25.36
CA LYS A 78 -12.24 28.61 24.78
C LYS A 78 -10.79 28.30 24.41
N CYS A 79 -10.33 27.08 24.70
CA CYS A 79 -8.95 26.64 24.42
C CYS A 79 -7.84 27.57 24.94
N LYS A 80 -8.11 28.23 26.07
CA LYS A 80 -7.15 29.03 26.84
C LYS A 80 -6.87 28.39 28.19
N LEU A 81 -5.69 28.65 28.74
CA LEU A 81 -5.36 28.21 30.08
C LEU A 81 -6.22 28.94 31.11
N LYS A 82 -6.63 28.22 32.15
CA LYS A 82 -7.32 28.84 33.27
C LYS A 82 -6.36 29.78 34.03
N PRO A 83 -6.88 30.87 34.65
CA PRO A 83 -6.05 31.78 35.43
C PRO A 83 -5.24 31.06 36.51
N GLY A 84 -3.95 31.41 36.64
CA GLY A 84 -3.05 30.82 37.65
C GLY A 84 -2.50 29.43 37.31
N LYS A 85 -2.78 28.90 36.12
CA LYS A 85 -2.23 27.64 35.62
C LYS A 85 -1.05 27.90 34.70
N GLN A 86 0.01 27.10 34.78
CA GLN A 86 1.23 27.31 34.00
C GLN A 86 1.20 26.60 32.64
N CYS A 87 0.53 25.45 32.59
CA CYS A 87 0.44 24.60 31.41
C CYS A 87 -0.82 23.73 31.47
N SER A 88 -1.08 23.01 30.38
CA SER A 88 -2.08 21.94 30.30
C SER A 88 -1.43 20.63 29.82
N PRO A 89 -1.85 19.46 30.33
CA PRO A 89 -1.44 18.16 29.79
C PRO A 89 -1.69 17.98 28.29
N SER A 90 -2.66 18.71 27.70
CA SER A 90 -2.91 18.66 26.25
C SER A 90 -1.76 19.26 25.42
N GLN A 91 -0.96 20.14 26.02
CA GLN A 91 0.22 20.72 25.36
C GLN A 91 1.37 19.71 25.24
N GLY A 92 1.42 18.72 26.13
CA GLY A 92 2.44 17.69 26.09
C GLY A 92 2.71 17.00 27.43
N PRO A 93 3.51 15.91 27.42
CA PRO A 93 3.72 15.03 28.56
C PRO A 93 4.59 15.64 29.68
N CYS A 94 5.20 16.82 29.45
CA CYS A 94 5.95 17.56 30.46
C CYS A 94 5.09 18.53 31.30
N CYS A 95 3.77 18.50 31.15
CA CYS A 95 2.85 19.16 32.07
C CYS A 95 2.22 18.13 33.01
N THR A 96 2.13 18.47 34.30
CA THR A 96 1.44 17.67 35.31
C THR A 96 -0.08 17.90 35.25
N ALA A 97 -0.87 16.97 35.79
CA ALA A 97 -2.32 17.15 35.93
C ALA A 97 -2.69 18.34 36.84
N GLN A 98 -1.76 18.78 37.69
CA GLN A 98 -1.90 19.95 38.56
C GLN A 98 -1.55 21.27 37.84
N CYS A 99 -1.34 21.22 36.51
CA CYS A 99 -1.10 22.39 35.66
C CYS A 99 0.23 23.10 35.90
N ALA A 100 1.24 22.35 36.37
CA ALA A 100 2.60 22.82 36.57
C ALA A 100 3.57 22.05 35.67
N PHE A 101 4.66 22.69 35.25
CA PHE A 101 5.71 22.01 34.51
C PHE A 101 6.37 20.94 35.38
N LYS A 102 6.63 19.78 34.79
CA LYS A 102 7.46 18.73 35.40
C LYS A 102 8.87 19.23 35.65
N SER A 103 9.54 18.72 36.68
CA SER A 103 10.89 19.18 37.02
C SER A 103 11.91 18.81 35.93
N LYS A 104 13.03 19.54 35.93
CA LYS A 104 14.20 19.13 35.16
C LYS A 104 14.60 17.71 35.60
N SER A 105 14.89 16.83 34.65
CA SER A 105 15.19 15.40 34.88
C SER A 105 14.00 14.45 35.03
N GLU A 106 12.75 14.89 34.87
CA GLU A 106 11.62 13.97 34.75
C GLU A 106 11.53 13.36 33.34
N LYS A 107 11.28 12.05 33.26
CA LYS A 107 11.13 11.32 32.00
C LYS A 107 9.80 11.66 31.32
N CYS A 108 9.86 12.00 30.03
CA CYS A 108 8.70 12.24 29.16
C CYS A 108 8.59 11.32 27.95
N ARG A 109 9.67 10.61 27.61
CA ARG A 109 9.68 9.59 26.55
C ARG A 109 10.58 8.44 26.97
N ASP A 110 10.13 7.22 26.77
CA ASP A 110 10.94 6.04 27.05
C ASP A 110 12.13 5.95 26.10
N ASP A 111 13.16 5.22 26.55
CA ASP A 111 14.31 4.87 25.72
C ASP A 111 13.85 3.97 24.54
N SER A 112 14.40 4.24 23.36
CA SER A 112 14.11 3.50 22.13
C SER A 112 15.39 2.88 21.59
N ASP A 113 15.31 1.99 20.61
CA ASP A 113 16.50 1.34 20.03
C ASP A 113 17.60 2.32 19.64
N CYS A 114 17.23 3.50 19.10
CA CYS A 114 18.18 4.50 18.57
C CYS A 114 18.18 5.86 19.25
N ALA A 115 17.31 6.13 20.21
CA ALA A 115 17.29 7.39 20.94
C ALA A 115 17.16 7.12 22.45
N ARG A 116 17.87 7.92 23.25
CA ARG A 116 17.82 7.86 24.71
C ARG A 116 16.46 8.28 25.25
N GLU A 117 16.24 8.08 26.55
CA GLU A 117 15.06 8.62 27.22
C GLU A 117 14.94 10.14 27.01
N GLY A 118 13.70 10.60 26.79
CA GLY A 118 13.40 12.02 26.67
C GLY A 118 13.18 12.61 28.06
N ILE A 119 13.82 13.73 28.34
CA ILE A 119 13.81 14.38 29.65
C ILE A 119 13.21 15.79 29.55
N CYS A 120 12.29 16.12 30.45
CA CYS A 120 11.72 17.46 30.55
C CYS A 120 12.77 18.50 30.97
N ASN A 121 12.66 19.70 30.39
CA ASN A 121 13.60 20.80 30.66
C ASN A 121 13.20 21.69 31.85
N GLY A 122 11.98 21.54 32.38
CA GLY A 122 11.48 22.28 33.53
C GLY A 122 10.65 23.54 33.23
N PHE A 123 10.52 23.95 31.97
CA PHE A 123 9.88 25.23 31.61
C PHE A 123 8.94 25.16 30.39
N THR A 124 8.74 23.97 29.82
CA THR A 124 7.76 23.74 28.75
C THR A 124 7.06 22.41 28.93
N ALA A 125 5.84 22.31 28.40
CA ALA A 125 5.04 21.08 28.40
C ALA A 125 5.46 20.12 27.27
N LEU A 126 6.16 20.61 26.26
CA LEU A 126 6.70 19.80 25.17
C LEU A 126 7.84 18.91 25.67
N CYS A 127 7.85 17.65 25.23
CA CYS A 127 8.99 16.76 25.48
C CYS A 127 10.09 17.06 24.45
N PRO A 128 11.29 17.52 24.87
CA PRO A 128 12.40 17.77 23.96
C PRO A 128 12.73 16.56 23.08
N ALA A 129 13.40 16.81 21.96
CA ALA A 129 13.95 15.74 21.13
C ALA A 129 14.96 14.94 21.97
N SER A 130 14.84 13.61 21.93
CA SER A 130 15.76 12.71 22.63
C SER A 130 17.14 12.72 21.98
N ASP A 131 18.19 12.59 22.79
CA ASP A 131 19.54 12.46 22.27
C ASP A 131 19.73 11.15 21.49
N PRO A 132 20.37 11.18 20.32
CA PRO A 132 20.62 9.98 19.53
C PRO A 132 21.60 9.06 20.24
N LYS A 133 21.37 7.75 20.13
CA LYS A 133 22.35 6.73 20.51
C LYS A 133 23.50 6.68 19.48
N PRO A 134 24.65 6.08 19.85
CA PRO A 134 25.78 5.96 18.93
C PRO A 134 25.39 5.29 17.61
N ASN A 135 25.98 5.76 16.51
CA ASN A 135 25.78 5.15 15.20
C ASN A 135 26.22 3.68 15.22
N PHE A 136 25.56 2.85 14.42
CA PHE A 136 25.76 1.39 14.35
C PHE A 136 25.39 0.62 15.63
N THR A 137 24.60 1.23 16.51
CA THR A 137 23.84 0.48 17.54
C THR A 137 22.80 -0.38 16.85
N ASP A 138 22.64 -1.63 17.30
CA ASP A 138 21.71 -2.60 16.70
C ASP A 138 20.27 -2.19 17.04
N CYS A 139 19.38 -2.18 16.05
CA CYS A 139 17.97 -1.82 16.23
C CYS A 139 17.04 -2.76 15.45
N ASN A 140 15.73 -2.67 15.72
CA ASN A 140 14.69 -3.48 15.08
C ASN A 140 14.99 -4.98 15.15
N ARG A 141 15.26 -5.47 16.37
CA ARG A 141 15.69 -6.86 16.65
C ARG A 141 16.95 -7.30 15.89
N HIS A 142 17.97 -6.45 15.84
CA HIS A 142 19.27 -6.71 15.18
C HIS A 142 19.22 -6.83 13.66
N THR A 143 18.15 -6.33 13.02
CA THR A 143 18.04 -6.34 11.55
C THR A 143 18.64 -5.09 10.91
N GLN A 144 18.65 -3.98 11.64
CA GLN A 144 19.08 -2.67 11.17
C GLN A 144 20.04 -2.00 12.17
N VAL A 145 20.51 -0.81 11.82
CA VAL A 145 21.43 -0.02 12.63
C VAL A 145 20.90 1.39 12.89
N CYS A 146 21.36 1.99 13.97
CA CYS A 146 21.09 3.39 14.25
C CYS A 146 22.00 4.31 13.43
N ILE A 147 21.41 5.29 12.74
CA ILE A 147 22.13 6.36 12.03
C ILE A 147 21.48 7.68 12.45
N ASN A 148 22.22 8.52 13.16
CA ASN A 148 21.75 9.82 13.67
C ASN A 148 20.42 9.73 14.45
N GLY A 149 20.26 8.68 15.27
CA GLY A 149 19.08 8.46 16.09
C GLY A 149 17.89 7.78 15.39
N GLN A 150 18.01 7.45 14.10
CA GLN A 150 16.98 6.73 13.34
C GLN A 150 17.41 5.27 13.11
N CYS A 151 16.47 4.33 13.23
CA CYS A 151 16.70 2.93 12.89
C CYS A 151 16.51 2.76 11.37
N ALA A 152 17.62 2.67 10.63
CA ALA A 152 17.62 2.67 9.18
C ALA A 152 18.77 1.81 8.64
N GLY A 153 18.78 1.59 7.32
CA GLY A 153 19.78 0.73 6.68
C GLY A 153 19.67 -0.71 7.17
N SER A 154 20.81 -1.40 7.21
CA SER A 154 20.90 -2.81 7.58
C SER A 154 22.04 -3.09 8.55
N ILE A 155 21.94 -4.16 9.33
CA ILE A 155 23.02 -4.68 10.18
C ILE A 155 24.32 -4.97 9.40
N CYS A 156 24.23 -5.17 8.08
CA CYS A 156 25.38 -5.28 7.18
C CYS A 156 26.32 -4.06 7.26
N GLU A 157 25.76 -2.85 7.41
CA GLU A 157 26.53 -1.59 7.39
C GLU A 157 27.48 -1.47 8.58
N LYS A 158 27.12 -2.05 9.74
CA LYS A 158 27.97 -2.16 10.92
C LYS A 158 29.33 -2.80 10.63
N TYR A 159 29.36 -3.70 9.64
CA TYR A 159 30.55 -4.44 9.22
C TYR A 159 31.13 -3.93 7.90
N GLY A 160 30.66 -2.78 7.40
CA GLY A 160 31.09 -2.22 6.12
C GLY A 160 30.58 -2.98 4.89
N LEU A 161 29.51 -3.77 5.05
CA LEU A 161 28.82 -4.48 3.97
C LEU A 161 27.56 -3.70 3.55
N GLU A 162 26.98 -4.07 2.42
CA GLU A 162 25.70 -3.54 1.94
C GLU A 162 24.61 -4.60 2.00
N GLU A 163 23.37 -4.19 2.24
CA GLU A 163 22.22 -5.07 2.17
C GLU A 163 21.94 -5.49 0.71
N CYS A 164 21.58 -6.75 0.53
CA CYS A 164 21.12 -7.27 -0.75
C CYS A 164 19.92 -8.20 -0.53
N THR A 165 19.11 -8.39 -1.56
CA THR A 165 18.01 -9.36 -1.49
C THR A 165 18.55 -10.75 -1.78
N CYS A 166 18.34 -11.69 -0.87
CA CYS A 166 18.63 -13.09 -1.13
C CYS A 166 17.87 -13.56 -2.38
N ALA A 167 18.51 -14.33 -3.25
CA ALA A 167 17.85 -14.94 -4.40
C ALA A 167 17.46 -16.38 -4.06
N SER A 168 16.20 -16.76 -4.28
CA SER A 168 15.81 -18.17 -4.17
C SER A 168 16.26 -18.88 -5.45
N SER A 169 17.29 -19.72 -5.37
CA SER A 169 17.85 -20.41 -6.55
C SER A 169 16.92 -21.46 -7.14
N ASP A 170 15.88 -21.90 -6.43
CA ASP A 170 15.06 -23.06 -6.84
C ASP A 170 13.55 -22.94 -6.55
N GLY A 171 13.06 -21.79 -6.07
CA GLY A 171 11.63 -21.62 -5.71
C GLY A 171 11.14 -22.63 -4.65
N LYS A 172 12.06 -23.32 -3.96
CA LYS A 172 11.80 -24.35 -2.96
C LYS A 172 12.04 -23.86 -1.53
N ASP A 173 12.79 -22.78 -1.36
CA ASP A 173 13.00 -22.17 -0.05
C ASP A 173 12.68 -20.67 -0.06
N ASP A 174 11.39 -20.36 0.08
CA ASP A 174 10.87 -19.00 0.21
C ASP A 174 11.28 -18.33 1.53
N LYS A 175 11.94 -19.07 2.43
CA LYS A 175 12.35 -18.54 3.73
C LYS A 175 13.61 -17.71 3.68
N GLU A 176 14.53 -18.05 2.77
CA GLU A 176 15.76 -17.28 2.59
C GLU A 176 15.48 -15.85 2.13
N LEU A 177 14.37 -15.62 1.40
CA LEU A 177 13.91 -14.28 1.01
C LEU A 177 13.61 -13.37 2.20
N CYS A 178 13.43 -13.94 3.39
CA CYS A 178 13.20 -13.23 4.65
C CYS A 178 14.41 -13.26 5.58
N HIS A 179 15.56 -13.76 5.12
CA HIS A 179 16.83 -13.57 5.81
C HIS A 179 17.40 -12.20 5.49
N VAL A 180 18.18 -11.65 6.42
CA VAL A 180 19.08 -10.54 6.10
C VAL A 180 20.24 -11.12 5.27
N CYS A 181 20.42 -10.59 4.07
CA CYS A 181 21.55 -10.90 3.20
C CYS A 181 22.46 -9.68 3.06
N CYS A 182 23.77 -9.94 3.10
CA CYS A 182 24.79 -8.92 2.92
C CYS A 182 25.63 -9.24 1.68
N MET A 183 26.13 -8.19 1.05
CA MET A 183 27.11 -8.23 -0.03
C MET A 183 28.27 -7.27 0.27
N LYS A 184 29.42 -7.47 -0.38
CA LYS A 184 30.44 -6.42 -0.41
C LYS A 184 29.90 -5.20 -1.14
N LYS A 185 30.38 -4.01 -0.75
CA LYS A 185 29.96 -2.75 -1.35
C LYS A 185 30.07 -2.80 -2.87
N MET A 186 28.98 -2.49 -3.57
CA MET A 186 28.89 -2.48 -5.02
C MET A 186 29.23 -3.81 -5.73
N ASP A 187 29.17 -4.96 -5.04
CA ASP A 187 29.43 -6.28 -5.63
C ASP A 187 28.29 -7.29 -5.34
N PRO A 188 27.22 -7.26 -6.15
CA PRO A 188 26.05 -8.13 -5.99
C PRO A 188 26.35 -9.63 -6.07
N SER A 189 27.46 -10.02 -6.70
CA SER A 189 27.83 -11.44 -6.84
C SER A 189 28.19 -12.10 -5.51
N THR A 190 28.48 -11.29 -4.49
CA THR A 190 28.83 -11.74 -3.14
C THR A 190 27.64 -11.77 -2.17
N CYS A 191 26.41 -11.60 -2.68
CA CYS A 191 25.23 -11.59 -1.83
C CYS A 191 25.00 -12.97 -1.18
N ALA A 192 25.02 -13.00 0.16
CA ALA A 192 24.80 -14.21 0.93
C ALA A 192 24.12 -13.90 2.28
N SER A 193 23.38 -14.89 2.81
CA SER A 193 22.70 -14.77 4.10
C SER A 193 23.70 -14.54 5.24
N THR A 194 23.30 -13.77 6.24
CA THR A 194 24.07 -13.56 7.48
C THR A 194 24.51 -14.87 8.16
N GLY A 195 23.71 -15.94 8.06
CA GLY A 195 24.05 -17.26 8.59
C GLY A 195 25.01 -18.10 7.74
N SER A 196 25.41 -17.62 6.56
CA SER A 196 26.28 -18.37 5.65
C SER A 196 27.73 -18.46 6.14
N VAL A 197 28.47 -19.45 5.62
CA VAL A 197 29.92 -19.60 5.89
C VAL A 197 30.71 -18.36 5.47
N GLN A 198 30.27 -17.68 4.40
CA GLN A 198 30.92 -16.47 3.88
C GLN A 198 30.97 -15.34 4.91
N TRP A 199 29.90 -15.13 5.68
CA TRP A 199 29.79 -14.05 6.66
C TRP A 199 30.01 -14.50 8.12
N SER A 200 30.50 -15.73 8.31
CA SER A 200 30.73 -16.29 9.65
C SER A 200 31.73 -15.50 10.50
N ARG A 201 32.64 -14.72 9.88
CA ARG A 201 33.54 -13.81 10.61
C ARG A 201 32.79 -12.72 11.40
N HIS A 202 31.64 -12.27 10.91
CA HIS A 202 30.88 -11.16 11.49
C HIS A 202 29.66 -11.65 12.29
N PHE A 203 28.97 -12.68 11.79
CA PHE A 203 27.73 -13.17 12.37
C PHE A 203 27.86 -14.53 13.06
N SER A 204 29.04 -15.17 13.05
CA SER A 204 29.29 -16.46 13.70
C SER A 204 28.29 -17.57 13.31
N GLY A 205 27.85 -17.58 12.05
CA GLY A 205 26.86 -18.54 11.55
C GLY A 205 25.42 -18.26 12.03
N ARG A 206 25.15 -17.14 12.69
CA ARG A 206 23.81 -16.76 13.13
C ARG A 206 23.02 -16.16 11.96
N THR A 207 21.94 -16.84 11.57
CA THR A 207 20.96 -16.29 10.63
C THR A 207 20.11 -15.22 11.33
N ILE A 208 20.16 -14.01 10.79
CA ILE A 208 19.27 -12.91 11.18
C ILE A 208 18.10 -12.90 10.20
N THR A 209 16.88 -12.96 10.74
CA THR A 209 15.64 -12.91 9.95
C THR A 209 15.03 -11.52 10.03
N LEU A 210 14.48 -11.06 8.90
CA LEU A 210 13.68 -9.85 8.84
C LEU A 210 12.46 -9.94 9.76
N GLN A 211 11.95 -8.78 10.21
CA GLN A 211 10.74 -8.77 11.03
C GLN A 211 9.49 -9.05 10.19
N PRO A 212 8.43 -9.61 10.79
CA PRO A 212 7.14 -9.72 10.12
C PRO A 212 6.66 -8.34 9.64
N GLY A 213 6.26 -8.25 8.38
CA GLY A 213 5.91 -6.99 7.71
C GLY A 213 7.08 -6.26 7.05
N SER A 214 8.32 -6.77 7.15
CA SER A 214 9.44 -6.24 6.37
C SER A 214 9.27 -6.53 4.88
N PRO A 215 9.68 -5.61 3.98
CA PRO A 215 9.65 -5.84 2.54
C PRO A 215 10.63 -6.97 2.15
N CYS A 216 10.23 -7.80 1.20
CA CYS A 216 11.06 -8.91 0.69
C CYS A 216 10.96 -9.02 -0.84
N ASN A 217 11.91 -9.76 -1.42
CA ASN A 217 12.01 -9.99 -2.87
C ASN A 217 11.93 -8.68 -3.69
N ASP A 218 12.83 -7.74 -3.37
CA ASP A 218 12.90 -6.41 -4.01
C ASP A 218 11.56 -5.65 -3.96
N PHE A 219 11.03 -5.47 -2.74
CA PHE A 219 9.77 -4.77 -2.47
C PHE A 219 8.53 -5.39 -3.13
N ARG A 220 8.62 -6.64 -3.60
CA ARG A 220 7.48 -7.33 -4.21
C ARG A 220 6.54 -7.96 -3.20
N GLY A 221 7.00 -8.18 -1.98
CA GLY A 221 6.23 -8.84 -0.94
C GLY A 221 6.55 -8.37 0.47
N TYR A 222 5.91 -9.01 1.45
CA TYR A 222 6.16 -8.85 2.87
C TYR A 222 6.46 -10.19 3.53
N CYS A 223 7.38 -10.20 4.50
CA CYS A 223 7.65 -11.38 5.31
C CYS A 223 6.52 -11.62 6.31
N ASP A 224 5.98 -12.84 6.33
CA ASP A 224 5.00 -13.25 7.35
C ASP A 224 5.67 -13.72 8.65
N VAL A 225 4.86 -14.06 9.66
CA VAL A 225 5.34 -14.57 10.95
C VAL A 225 6.10 -15.91 10.86
N PHE A 226 5.97 -16.61 9.74
CA PHE A 226 6.67 -17.88 9.46
C PHE A 226 7.92 -17.68 8.59
N MET A 227 8.36 -16.43 8.45
CA MET A 227 9.52 -16.03 7.65
C MET A 227 9.38 -16.39 6.18
N ARG A 228 8.17 -16.37 5.62
CA ARG A 228 7.96 -16.57 4.17
C ARG A 228 7.65 -15.25 3.49
N CYS A 229 8.24 -15.04 2.32
CA CYS A 229 7.96 -13.85 1.53
C CYS A 229 6.60 -13.96 0.81
N ARG A 230 5.59 -13.23 1.30
CA ARG A 230 4.27 -13.14 0.68
C ARG A 230 4.26 -12.04 -0.35
N LEU A 231 4.24 -12.41 -1.63
CA LEU A 231 4.17 -11.45 -2.73
C LEU A 231 2.84 -10.68 -2.69
N VAL A 232 2.91 -9.37 -2.86
CA VAL A 232 1.76 -8.50 -3.00
C VAL A 232 1.36 -8.49 -4.47
N ASP A 233 0.26 -9.18 -4.76
CA ASP A 233 -0.44 -9.03 -6.02
C ASP A 233 -1.47 -7.91 -5.87
N ALA A 234 -1.14 -6.74 -6.44
CA ALA A 234 -2.00 -5.57 -6.39
C ALA A 234 -3.08 -5.56 -7.49
N ASP A 235 -3.00 -6.51 -8.44
CA ASP A 235 -3.97 -6.59 -9.53
C ASP A 235 -5.24 -7.30 -9.04
N GLY A 236 -6.37 -6.59 -9.08
CA GLY A 236 -7.67 -7.18 -8.78
C GLY A 236 -8.03 -8.33 -9.73
N PRO A 237 -9.04 -9.16 -9.39
CA PRO A 237 -9.43 -10.32 -10.20
C PRO A 237 -9.78 -9.95 -11.65
N LEU A 238 -10.35 -8.76 -11.88
CA LEU A 238 -10.65 -8.25 -13.21
C LEU A 238 -9.38 -7.90 -14.02
N ALA A 239 -8.36 -7.35 -13.37
CA ALA A 239 -7.08 -7.05 -14.01
C ALA A 239 -6.33 -8.35 -14.37
N ARG A 240 -6.42 -9.38 -13.51
CA ARG A 240 -5.92 -10.72 -13.79
C ARG A 240 -6.61 -11.36 -14.99
N LEU A 241 -7.95 -11.31 -15.03
CA LEU A 241 -8.73 -11.82 -16.15
C LEU A 241 -8.36 -11.11 -17.46
N LYS A 242 -8.27 -9.77 -17.43
CA LYS A 242 -7.86 -8.99 -18.60
C LYS A 242 -6.47 -9.39 -19.09
N LYS A 243 -5.50 -9.55 -18.19
CA LYS A 243 -4.14 -9.97 -18.56
C LYS A 243 -4.08 -11.40 -19.07
N ALA A 244 -4.87 -12.31 -18.52
CA ALA A 244 -4.94 -13.70 -18.94
C ALA A 244 -5.60 -13.87 -20.33
N ILE A 245 -6.65 -13.10 -20.61
CA ILE A 245 -7.36 -13.14 -21.91
C ILE A 245 -6.60 -12.36 -22.99
N PHE A 246 -5.98 -11.23 -22.63
CA PHE A 246 -5.33 -10.31 -23.57
C PHE A 246 -3.84 -10.15 -23.24
N SER A 247 -3.11 -11.25 -23.19
CA SER A 247 -1.65 -11.20 -22.99
C SER A 247 -0.95 -10.74 -24.29
N PRO A 248 0.08 -9.88 -24.21
CA PRO A 248 0.83 -9.42 -25.39
C PRO A 248 1.45 -10.59 -26.17
N GLU A 249 1.91 -11.61 -25.46
CA GLU A 249 2.45 -12.84 -26.04
C GLU A 249 1.41 -13.61 -26.87
N LEU A 250 0.12 -13.58 -26.49
CA LEU A 250 -0.94 -14.19 -27.29
C LEU A 250 -1.11 -13.43 -28.62
N TYR A 251 -1.01 -12.10 -28.60
CA TYR A 251 -1.14 -11.28 -29.82
C TYR A 251 0.03 -11.49 -30.79
N GLU A 252 1.27 -11.55 -30.29
CA GLU A 252 2.44 -11.82 -31.13
C GLU A 252 2.33 -13.22 -31.75
N ASN A 253 2.00 -14.24 -30.96
CA ASN A 253 1.82 -15.61 -31.45
C ASN A 253 0.68 -15.73 -32.48
N ILE A 254 -0.46 -15.04 -32.25
CA ILE A 254 -1.57 -15.03 -33.21
C ILE A 254 -1.17 -14.31 -34.49
N ALA A 255 -0.46 -13.17 -34.40
CA ALA A 255 -0.02 -12.42 -35.56
C ALA A 255 0.96 -13.24 -36.42
N GLU A 256 1.95 -13.88 -35.81
CA GLU A 256 2.88 -14.77 -36.50
C GLU A 256 2.16 -15.97 -37.12
N TRP A 257 1.20 -16.57 -36.40
CA TRP A 257 0.40 -17.67 -36.92
C TRP A 257 -0.45 -17.26 -38.12
N ILE A 258 -1.09 -16.08 -38.08
CA ILE A 258 -1.88 -15.52 -39.18
C ILE A 258 -1.00 -15.28 -40.40
N VAL A 259 0.22 -14.77 -40.23
CA VAL A 259 1.16 -14.56 -41.34
C VAL A 259 1.61 -15.90 -41.92
N ALA A 260 1.91 -16.90 -41.08
CA ALA A 260 2.34 -18.22 -41.53
C ALA A 260 1.20 -19.03 -42.21
N HIS A 261 -0.04 -18.89 -41.75
CA HIS A 261 -1.21 -19.66 -42.21
C HIS A 261 -2.29 -18.76 -42.81
N TRP A 262 -1.91 -17.71 -43.52
CA TRP A 262 -2.83 -16.72 -44.10
C TRP A 262 -3.89 -17.36 -45.01
N TRP A 263 -3.53 -18.44 -45.71
CA TRP A 263 -4.43 -19.20 -46.57
C TRP A 263 -5.56 -19.87 -45.78
N ALA A 264 -5.29 -20.33 -44.55
CA ALA A 264 -6.30 -20.96 -43.68
C ALA A 264 -7.30 -19.93 -43.20
N VAL A 265 -6.85 -18.70 -42.88
CA VAL A 265 -7.72 -17.58 -42.53
C VAL A 265 -8.64 -17.20 -43.70
N LEU A 266 -8.09 -17.18 -44.91
CA LEU A 266 -8.87 -16.93 -46.14
C LEU A 266 -9.92 -18.02 -46.41
N LEU A 267 -9.55 -19.30 -46.26
CA LEU A 267 -10.48 -20.41 -46.41
C LEU A 267 -11.58 -20.39 -45.34
N MET A 268 -11.25 -20.07 -44.09
CA MET A 268 -12.23 -19.90 -43.01
C MET A 268 -13.19 -18.74 -43.32
N GLY A 269 -12.68 -17.62 -43.83
CA GLY A 269 -13.51 -16.49 -44.27
C GLY A 269 -14.45 -16.86 -45.41
N ILE A 270 -13.95 -17.55 -46.44
CA ILE A 270 -14.77 -18.03 -47.57
C ILE A 270 -15.82 -19.03 -47.08
N ALA A 271 -15.46 -19.98 -46.21
CA ALA A 271 -16.39 -20.94 -45.63
C ALA A 271 -17.51 -20.24 -44.84
N LEU A 272 -17.18 -19.19 -44.08
CA LEU A 272 -18.15 -18.40 -43.31
C LEU A 272 -19.10 -17.63 -44.24
N ILE A 273 -18.58 -17.03 -45.33
CA ILE A 273 -19.41 -16.37 -46.35
C ILE A 273 -20.31 -17.37 -47.08
N MET A 274 -19.78 -18.54 -47.44
CA MET A 274 -20.56 -19.61 -48.08
C MET A 274 -21.64 -20.15 -47.14
N LEU A 275 -21.36 -20.26 -45.84
CA LEU A 275 -22.34 -20.63 -44.83
C LEU A 275 -23.41 -19.55 -44.69
N MET A 276 -23.05 -18.27 -44.63
CA MET A 276 -24.02 -17.18 -44.60
C MET A 276 -24.87 -17.13 -45.88
N ALA A 277 -24.28 -17.30 -47.06
CA ALA A 277 -25.00 -17.36 -48.33
C ALA A 277 -25.91 -18.59 -48.40
N GLY A 278 -25.45 -19.74 -47.90
CA GLY A 278 -26.25 -20.96 -47.77
C GLY A 278 -27.42 -20.78 -46.81
N PHE A 279 -27.20 -20.16 -45.65
CA PHE A 279 -28.23 -19.83 -44.69
C PHE A 279 -29.24 -18.84 -45.28
N ILE A 280 -28.78 -17.77 -45.94
CA ILE A 280 -29.64 -16.82 -46.64
C ILE A 280 -30.45 -17.54 -47.72
N LYS A 281 -29.85 -18.45 -48.51
CA LYS A 281 -30.57 -19.20 -49.54
C LYS A 281 -31.62 -20.13 -48.94
N ILE A 282 -31.29 -20.85 -47.87
CA ILE A 282 -32.22 -21.74 -47.16
C ILE A 282 -33.37 -20.92 -46.59
N CYS A 283 -33.08 -19.81 -45.91
CA CYS A 283 -34.10 -18.92 -45.36
C CYS A 283 -34.90 -18.22 -46.47
N SER A 284 -34.30 -17.90 -47.62
CA SER A 284 -34.98 -17.21 -48.74
C SER A 284 -36.15 -18.02 -49.33
N VAL A 285 -36.10 -19.35 -49.22
CA VAL A 285 -37.17 -20.26 -49.69
C VAL A 285 -38.42 -20.22 -48.78
N HIS A 286 -38.24 -19.78 -47.53
CA HIS A 286 -39.29 -19.71 -46.52
C HIS A 286 -39.72 -18.28 -46.19
N THR A 287 -38.98 -17.27 -46.63
CA THR A 287 -39.36 -15.85 -46.50
C THR A 287 -40.22 -15.40 -47.69
N PRO A 288 -41.42 -14.84 -47.48
CA PRO A 288 -42.26 -14.33 -48.56
C PRO A 288 -41.60 -13.13 -49.25
N SER A 289 -41.53 -13.18 -50.58
CA SER A 289 -40.94 -12.12 -51.42
C SER A 289 -42.05 -11.33 -52.12
N SER A 290 -41.98 -10.00 -52.09
CA SER A 290 -42.92 -9.09 -52.76
C SER A 290 -42.73 -8.99 -54.28
N ASN A 291 -41.75 -9.70 -54.85
CA ASN A 291 -41.45 -9.69 -56.29
C ASN A 291 -42.34 -10.69 -57.05
N PRO A 292 -43.24 -10.24 -57.94
CA PRO A 292 -44.24 -11.08 -58.62
C PRO A 292 -43.68 -12.06 -59.66
N LYS A 293 -42.37 -12.01 -59.95
CA LYS A 293 -41.71 -12.94 -60.89
C LYS A 293 -41.10 -14.18 -60.23
N LEU A 294 -41.18 -14.31 -58.90
CA LEU A 294 -40.59 -15.44 -58.16
C LEU A 294 -41.69 -16.43 -57.71
N PRO A 295 -41.37 -17.75 -57.65
CA PRO A 295 -42.32 -18.75 -57.18
C PRO A 295 -42.67 -18.57 -55.69
N PRO A 296 -43.90 -18.93 -55.28
CA PRO A 296 -44.36 -18.74 -53.89
C PRO A 296 -43.56 -19.59 -52.88
N PRO A 297 -43.37 -19.10 -51.65
CA PRO A 297 -42.55 -19.76 -50.62
C PRO A 297 -43.15 -21.10 -50.19
N LYS A 298 -42.29 -22.07 -49.84
CA LYS A 298 -42.73 -23.40 -49.37
C LYS A 298 -43.07 -23.35 -47.87
N PRO A 299 -44.19 -23.96 -47.44
CA PRO A 299 -44.52 -24.05 -46.02
C PRO A 299 -43.48 -24.92 -45.28
N LEU A 300 -43.13 -24.51 -44.06
CA LEU A 300 -42.29 -25.30 -43.16
C LEU A 300 -43.01 -26.58 -42.74
N PRO A 301 -42.32 -27.72 -42.57
CA PRO A 301 -42.93 -28.94 -42.03
C PRO A 301 -43.46 -28.68 -40.61
N GLU A 302 -44.72 -29.02 -40.35
CA GLU A 302 -45.29 -28.98 -39.00
C GLU A 302 -44.56 -29.99 -38.10
N LEU A 303 -43.86 -29.47 -37.10
CA LEU A 303 -43.44 -30.25 -35.94
C LEU A 303 -44.70 -30.74 -35.22
N LYS A 304 -44.96 -32.05 -35.24
CA LYS A 304 -46.01 -32.70 -34.43
C LYS A 304 -45.84 -32.29 -32.96
N GLN A 305 -46.74 -31.42 -32.49
CA GLN A 305 -46.90 -31.13 -31.07
C GLN A 305 -47.41 -32.41 -30.39
N SER A 306 -46.60 -32.95 -29.48
CA SER A 306 -47.08 -33.93 -28.50
C SER A 306 -47.84 -33.16 -27.41
N SER A 307 -49.12 -33.51 -27.22
CA SER A 307 -49.97 -32.96 -26.17
C SER A 307 -49.45 -33.39 -24.79
N PRO A 308 -49.41 -32.50 -23.77
CA PRO A 308 -49.06 -32.90 -22.41
C PRO A 308 -50.23 -33.65 -21.73
N PRO A 309 -49.96 -34.66 -20.87
CA PRO A 309 -51.01 -35.36 -20.12
C PRO A 309 -51.57 -34.50 -18.97
N GLU A 310 -52.88 -34.63 -18.73
CA GLU A 310 -53.64 -33.98 -17.64
C GLU A 310 -53.18 -34.43 -16.23
N PRO A 311 -53.30 -33.56 -15.21
CA PRO A 311 -52.97 -33.90 -13.82
C PRO A 311 -54.11 -34.66 -13.11
N PRO A 312 -53.80 -35.59 -12.19
CA PRO A 312 -54.82 -36.33 -11.45
C PRO A 312 -55.45 -35.49 -10.32
N LYS A 313 -56.74 -35.78 -10.06
CA LYS A 313 -57.57 -35.26 -8.95
C LYS A 313 -57.16 -35.81 -7.59
#